data_AF-A0A966HUB0-F1
#
_entry.id   AF-A0A966HUB0-F1
#
_cell.length_a   1.000
_cell.length_b   1.000
_cell.length_c   1.000
_cell.angle_alpha   90.00
_cell.angle_beta   90.00
_cell.angle_gamma   90.00
#
_symmetry.space_group_name_H-M   'P 1'
#
loop_
_entity.id
_entity.type
_entity.pdbx_description
1 polymer ?
#
loop_
_entity_poly.entity_id
_entity_poly.type
_entity_poly.pdbx_seq_one_letter_code
_entity_poly.pdbx_strand_id
1 'polypeptide(L)'
;FKSGEVEYLKQGFARDEWSKHHQGGPTGYLPRDFPAHEKSSQVIGVNSAIAWNPSAAGIKVEDTLITTPTGFEIITSDPSWPSVEIAGRERPDIARP
;
A
#
# COMPACT_ATOMS: atom_id res chain seq x y z
N PHE A 1 1.98 -7.35 -6.91
CA PHE A 1 1.49 -8.54 -6.19
C PHE A 1 2.59 -9.51 -5.79
N LYS A 2 3.35 -10.14 -6.73
CA LYS A 2 4.37 -11.17 -6.40
C LYS A 2 5.30 -10.84 -5.22
N SER A 3 5.92 -9.65 -5.20
CA SER A 3 6.81 -9.27 -4.09
C SER A 3 6.06 -9.12 -2.76
N GLY A 4 4.81 -8.66 -2.79
CA GLY A 4 3.96 -8.56 -1.60
C GLY A 4 3.59 -9.93 -1.04
N GLU A 5 3.16 -10.87 -1.88
CA GLU A 5 2.87 -12.26 -1.45
C GLU A 5 4.06 -12.90 -0.73
N VAL A 6 5.26 -12.75 -1.30
CA VAL A 6 6.50 -13.24 -0.69
C VAL A 6 6.78 -12.55 0.66
N GLU A 7 6.50 -11.25 0.76
CA GLU A 7 6.74 -10.49 1.97
C GLU A 7 5.84 -10.92 3.13
N TYR A 8 4.54 -11.19 2.89
CA TYR A 8 3.65 -11.72 3.93
C TYR A 8 4.21 -13.01 4.54
N LEU A 9 4.68 -13.93 3.70
CA LEU A 9 5.29 -15.19 4.17
C LEU A 9 6.56 -14.94 4.99
N LYS A 10 7.42 -14.02 4.56
CA LYS A 10 8.65 -13.67 5.29
C LYS A 10 8.36 -13.06 6.66
N GLN A 11 7.28 -12.30 6.78
CA GLN A 11 6.82 -11.69 8.04
C GLN A 11 6.04 -12.67 8.93
N GLY A 12 5.92 -13.95 8.54
CA GLY A 12 5.30 -14.99 9.35
C GLY A 12 3.78 -15.11 9.21
N PHE A 13 3.16 -14.42 8.25
CA PHE A 13 1.74 -14.57 7.97
C PHE A 13 1.45 -15.86 7.19
N ALA A 14 0.21 -16.33 7.32
CA ALA A 14 -0.28 -17.44 6.51
C ALA A 14 -0.19 -17.10 5.01
N ARG A 15 0.05 -18.12 4.17
CA ARG A 15 0.25 -17.96 2.73
C ARG A 15 -0.89 -17.24 2.02
N ASP A 16 -2.11 -17.44 2.50
CA ASP A 16 -3.34 -16.88 1.96
C ASP A 16 -3.73 -15.54 2.59
N GLU A 17 -3.02 -15.06 3.62
CA GLU A 17 -3.40 -13.87 4.40
C GLU A 17 -3.60 -12.63 3.52
N TRP A 18 -2.65 -12.36 2.62
CA TRP A 18 -2.71 -11.22 1.70
C TRP A 18 -3.94 -11.23 0.78
N SER A 19 -4.56 -12.39 0.57
CA SER A 19 -5.71 -12.54 -0.31
C SER A 19 -7.05 -12.35 0.41
N LYS A 20 -7.04 -12.29 1.75
CA LYS A 20 -8.26 -12.13 2.57
C LYS A 20 -8.88 -10.74 2.44
N HIS A 21 -8.12 -9.76 1.97
CA HIS A 21 -8.58 -8.42 1.62
C HIS A 21 -7.89 -7.93 0.35
N HIS A 22 -8.52 -6.98 -0.33
CA HIS A 22 -7.88 -6.28 -1.45
C HIS A 22 -6.63 -5.51 -0.98
N GLN A 23 -5.64 -5.35 -1.87
CA GLN A 23 -4.36 -4.70 -1.52
C GLN A 23 -4.25 -3.25 -1.99
N GLY A 24 -5.34 -2.71 -2.54
CA GLY A 24 -5.43 -1.31 -2.95
C GLY A 24 -5.84 -1.19 -4.41
N GLY A 25 -5.39 -0.13 -5.07
CA GLY A 25 -5.65 0.14 -6.49
C GLY A 25 -5.69 1.62 -6.81
N PRO A 26 -5.97 1.98 -8.09
CA PRO A 26 -6.18 3.36 -8.49
C PRO A 26 -7.31 4.01 -7.68
N THR A 27 -7.09 5.27 -7.31
CA THR A 27 -7.97 6.05 -6.45
C THR A 27 -8.06 7.50 -6.92
N GLY A 28 -8.94 8.29 -6.32
CA GLY A 28 -9.15 9.69 -6.65
C GLY A 28 -10.39 10.22 -5.95
N TYR A 29 -11.37 10.68 -6.72
CA TYR A 29 -12.67 11.09 -6.17
C TYR A 29 -13.45 9.92 -5.56
N LEU A 30 -13.28 8.72 -6.11
CA LEU A 30 -13.80 7.49 -5.51
C LEU A 30 -12.73 6.86 -4.62
N PRO A 31 -13.12 6.14 -3.55
CA PRO A 31 -12.16 5.40 -2.73
C PRO A 31 -11.31 4.43 -3.55
N ARG A 32 -11.90 3.85 -4.61
CA ARG A 32 -11.21 3.15 -5.70
C ARG A 32 -11.94 3.36 -7.01
N ASP A 33 -11.19 3.50 -8.09
CA ASP A 33 -11.74 3.31 -9.43
C ASP A 33 -12.00 1.81 -9.67
N PHE A 34 -11.06 0.96 -9.25
CA PHE A 34 -11.22 -0.48 -9.13
C PHE A 34 -10.19 -1.07 -8.15
N PRO A 35 -10.51 -2.18 -7.44
CA PRO A 35 -9.52 -2.90 -6.65
C PRO A 35 -8.49 -3.58 -7.55
N ALA A 36 -7.20 -3.30 -7.34
CA ALA A 36 -6.13 -4.01 -8.00
C ALA A 36 -6.00 -5.44 -7.45
N HIS A 37 -5.73 -6.38 -8.34
CA HIS A 37 -5.44 -7.78 -8.03
C HIS A 37 -4.37 -8.31 -8.99
N GLU A 38 -3.92 -9.56 -8.79
CA GLU A 38 -2.80 -10.16 -9.52
C GLU A 38 -3.01 -10.31 -11.03
N LYS A 39 -4.25 -10.15 -11.50
CA LYS A 39 -4.62 -10.20 -12.93
C LYS A 39 -4.97 -8.82 -13.51
N SER A 40 -4.91 -7.74 -12.72
CA SER A 40 -5.09 -6.39 -13.24
C SER A 40 -3.98 -6.07 -14.24
N SER A 41 -4.36 -5.62 -15.44
CA SER A 41 -3.44 -5.36 -16.56
C SER A 41 -3.29 -3.87 -16.89
N GLN A 42 -4.00 -3.01 -16.17
CA GLN A 42 -3.97 -1.56 -16.37
C GLN A 42 -2.57 -1.03 -16.08
N VAL A 43 -2.06 -0.21 -17.00
CA VAL A 43 -0.79 0.49 -16.84
C VAL A 43 -0.97 1.63 -15.85
N ILE A 44 -0.07 1.72 -14.87
CA ILE A 44 -0.01 2.88 -13.97
C ILE A 44 0.65 4.02 -14.74
N GLY A 45 -0.13 5.06 -15.06
CA GLY A 45 0.35 6.25 -15.74
C GLY A 45 1.13 7.19 -14.81
N VAL A 46 1.69 8.26 -15.36
CA VAL A 46 2.22 9.40 -14.59
C VAL A 46 1.06 10.23 -14.04
N ASN A 47 1.26 10.89 -12.90
CA ASN A 47 0.25 11.69 -12.18
C ASN A 47 -1.00 10.88 -11.80
N SER A 48 -0.83 9.58 -11.54
CA SER A 48 -1.90 8.69 -11.09
C SER A 48 -1.86 8.51 -9.58
N ALA A 49 -3.01 8.62 -8.93
CA ALA A 49 -3.14 8.32 -7.52
C ALA A 49 -3.41 6.82 -7.30
N ILE A 50 -2.63 6.21 -6.42
CA ILE A 50 -2.78 4.80 -6.04
C ILE A 50 -2.89 4.73 -4.53
N ALA A 51 -3.94 4.06 -4.03
CA ALA A 51 -4.00 3.64 -2.64
C ALA A 51 -3.32 2.27 -2.52
N TRP A 52 -2.32 2.14 -1.66
CA TRP A 52 -1.65 0.88 -1.35
C TRP A 52 -1.91 0.51 0.10
N ASN A 53 -2.63 -0.58 0.36
CA ASN A 53 -3.09 -0.91 1.71
C ASN A 53 -3.00 -2.37 2.14
N PRO A 54 -1.78 -2.89 2.36
CA PRO A 54 -1.58 -4.19 2.99
C PRO A 54 -2.32 -4.31 4.33
N SER A 55 -2.90 -5.47 4.58
CA SER A 55 -3.67 -5.79 5.77
C SER A 55 -3.55 -7.25 6.14
N ALA A 56 -3.57 -7.53 7.43
CA ALA A 56 -3.73 -8.87 7.99
C ALA A 56 -4.77 -8.82 9.13
N ALA A 57 -5.06 -9.95 9.75
CA ALA A 57 -5.97 -10.03 10.90
C ALA A 57 -5.63 -8.97 11.98
N GLY A 58 -6.53 -8.00 12.16
CA GLY A 58 -6.42 -6.95 13.17
C GLY A 58 -5.46 -5.80 12.83
N ILE A 59 -4.79 -5.81 11.68
CA ILE A 59 -3.83 -4.76 11.30
C ILE A 59 -3.99 -4.33 9.84
N LYS A 60 -3.82 -3.03 9.58
CA LYS A 60 -3.79 -2.45 8.24
C LYS A 60 -2.89 -1.23 8.25
N VAL A 61 -2.09 -1.08 7.19
CA VAL A 61 -1.35 0.14 6.90
C VAL A 61 -1.71 0.59 5.50
N GLU A 62 -1.90 1.89 5.29
CA GLU A 62 -2.30 2.44 4.00
C GLU A 62 -1.48 3.68 3.68
N ASP A 63 -1.04 3.79 2.44
CA ASP A 63 -0.56 5.05 1.87
C ASP A 63 -1.31 5.37 0.58
N THR A 64 -1.45 6.66 0.32
CA THR A 64 -1.76 7.16 -1.02
C THR A 64 -0.49 7.71 -1.65
N LEU A 65 -0.19 7.24 -2.86
CA LEU A 65 0.95 7.68 -3.65
C LEU A 65 0.50 8.31 -4.97
N ILE A 66 1.24 9.33 -5.40
CA ILE A 66 1.13 9.94 -6.73
C ILE A 66 2.33 9.52 -7.54
N THR A 67 2.12 8.88 -8.69
CA THR A 67 3.21 8.54 -9.61
C THR A 67 3.74 9.78 -10.33
N THR A 68 5.04 9.82 -10.56
CA THR A 68 5.75 10.90 -11.23
C THR A 68 6.61 10.35 -12.38
N PRO A 69 7.14 11.19 -13.28
CA PRO A 69 8.05 10.71 -14.33
C PRO A 69 9.30 9.98 -13.82
N THR A 70 9.69 10.20 -12.57
CA THR A 70 10.92 9.66 -11.96
C THR A 70 10.65 8.69 -10.81
N GLY A 71 9.39 8.35 -10.53
CA GLY A 71 9.04 7.45 -9.41
C GLY A 71 7.64 7.71 -8.87
N PHE A 72 7.54 7.92 -7.56
CA PHE A 72 6.29 8.27 -6.88
C PHE A 72 6.56 9.11 -5.62
N GLU A 73 5.55 9.83 -5.19
CA GLU A 73 5.50 10.58 -3.93
C GLU A 73 4.43 9.97 -3.02
N ILE A 74 4.70 9.83 -1.73
CA ILE A 74 3.71 9.45 -0.72
C ILE A 74 3.09 10.73 -0.17
N ILE A 75 1.78 10.90 -0.34
CA ILE A 75 1.07 12.14 0.04
C ILE A 75 0.29 12.02 1.36
N THR A 76 0.39 10.85 2.02
CA THR A 76 -0.25 10.54 3.30
C THR A 76 0.72 10.54 4.48
N SER A 77 1.96 10.99 4.27
CA SER A 77 2.92 11.13 5.37
C SER A 77 2.52 12.30 6.26
N ASP A 78 2.47 12.05 7.57
CA ASP A 78 2.20 13.05 8.59
C ASP A 78 3.35 13.03 9.61
N PRO A 79 4.18 14.09 9.69
CA PRO A 79 5.28 14.17 10.65
C PRO A 79 4.85 14.15 12.12
N SER A 80 3.57 14.42 12.42
CA SER A 80 3.02 14.33 13.77
C SER A 80 2.59 12.92 14.16
N TRP A 81 2.50 12.00 13.19
CA TRP A 81 2.19 10.60 13.41
C TRP A 81 3.48 9.78 13.58
N PRO A 82 3.54 8.79 14.48
CA PRO A 82 4.71 7.92 14.59
C PRO A 82 5.02 7.20 13.27
N SER A 83 6.29 7.17 12.90
CA SER A 83 6.74 6.53 11.67
C SER A 83 7.94 5.62 11.91
N VAL A 84 8.10 4.65 11.00
CA VAL A 84 9.26 3.77 10.94
C VAL A 84 9.84 3.78 9.52
N GLU A 85 11.16 3.80 9.40
CA GLU A 85 11.82 3.73 8.10
C GLU A 85 11.90 2.28 7.61
N ILE A 86 11.31 2.01 6.44
CA ILE A 86 11.35 0.71 5.77
C ILE A 86 11.84 0.90 4.34
N ALA A 87 13.00 0.31 4.03
CA ALA A 87 13.65 0.40 2.72
C ALA A 87 13.80 1.85 2.21
N GLY A 88 14.27 2.76 3.09
CA GLY A 88 14.50 4.17 2.78
C GLY A 88 13.24 5.01 2.62
N ARG A 89 12.10 4.56 3.15
CA ARG A 89 10.82 5.29 3.15
C ARG A 89 10.23 5.32 4.55
N GLU A 90 9.76 6.48 4.97
CA GLU A 90 8.92 6.58 6.17
C GLU A 90 7.58 5.91 5.92
N ARG A 91 7.14 5.09 6.88
CA ARG A 91 5.87 4.38 6.87
C ARG A 91 5.14 4.66 8.18
N PRO A 92 3.80 4.77 8.17
CA PRO A 92 3.05 4.91 9.41
C PRO A 92 3.35 3.76 10.39
N ASP A 93 3.67 4.10 11.63
CA ASP A 93 3.83 3.17 12.74
C ASP A 93 2.61 3.26 13.69
N ILE A 94 2.59 2.43 14.72
CA ILE A 94 1.52 2.35 15.71
C ILE A 94 1.61 3.56 16.65
N ALA A 95 0.55 4.35 16.70
CA ALA A 95 0.36 5.34 17.75
C ALA A 95 0.27 4.66 19.12
N ARG A 96 1.18 5.03 20.02
CA ARG A 96 1.15 4.59 21.42
C ARG A 96 0.58 5.72 22.28
N PRO A 97 -0.30 5.42 23.25
CA PRO A 97 -0.81 6.41 24.19
C PRO A 97 0.29 6.97 25.10
#